data_AF-A0A6P0S7B8-F1
#
_entry.id   AF-A0A6P0S7B8-F1
#
_cell.length_a   1.000
_cell.length_b   1.000
_cell.length_c   1.000
_cell.angle_alpha   90.00
_cell.angle_beta   90.00
_cell.angle_gamma   90.00
#
_symmetry.space_group_name_H-M   'P 1'
#
loop_
_entity.id
_entity.type
_entity.pdbx_description
1 polymer ?
#
loop_
_entity_poly.entity_id
_entity_poly.type
_entity_poly.pdbx_seq_one_letter_code
_entity_poly.pdbx_strand_id
1 'polypeptide(L)' 'VGLMAQQVTETLNKEKSDLVATGLEVSEAPYLGEMIMDEQGMIQRLRLEYLLSDAQQAYLLPASES' A
#
# COMPACT_ATOMS: atom_id res chain seq x y z
N VAL A 1 3.93 -5.08 12.71
CA VAL A 1 3.04 -4.06 12.10
C VAL A 1 1.80 -4.76 11.60
N GLY A 2 0.61 -4.25 11.92
CA GLY A 2 -0.65 -4.67 11.32
C GLY A 2 -1.38 -3.46 10.74
N LEU A 3 -2.06 -3.63 9.61
CA LEU A 3 -2.92 -2.60 9.04
C LEU A 3 -4.34 -2.76 9.56
N MET A 4 -4.95 -1.67 9.97
CA MET A 4 -6.38 -1.63 10.27
C MET A 4 -7.12 -1.08 9.07
N ALA A 5 -8.12 -1.83 8.60
CA ALA A 5 -9.02 -1.43 7.53
C ALA A 5 -10.45 -1.43 8.05
N GLN A 6 -11.31 -0.60 7.46
CA GLN A 6 -12.73 -0.59 7.79
C GLN A 6 -13.39 -1.94 7.47
N GLN A 7 -13.00 -2.56 6.36
CA GLN A 7 -13.50 -3.85 5.91
C GLN A 7 -12.46 -4.53 5.00
N VAL A 8 -12.39 -5.86 5.07
CA VAL A 8 -11.68 -6.68 4.08
C VAL A 8 -12.76 -7.37 3.24
N THR A 9 -12.86 -6.97 1.98
CA THR A 9 -13.98 -7.37 1.13
C THR A 9 -13.66 -8.67 0.38
N GLU A 10 -12.49 -8.75 -0.28
CA GLU A 10 -12.19 -9.79 -1.25
C GLU A 10 -10.69 -9.90 -1.57
N THR A 11 -10.28 -11.06 -2.10
CA THR A 11 -8.94 -11.29 -2.65
C THR A 11 -9.05 -11.36 -4.17
N LEU A 12 -8.35 -10.46 -4.85
CA LEU A 12 -8.36 -10.34 -6.31
C LEU A 12 -7.05 -10.84 -6.90
N ASN A 13 -7.15 -11.59 -8.00
CA ASN A 13 -6.01 -11.92 -8.85
C ASN A 13 -6.07 -11.01 -10.08
N LYS A 14 -5.08 -10.12 -10.21
CA LYS A 14 -4.99 -9.12 -11.28
C LYS A 14 -3.60 -9.17 -11.88
N GLU A 15 -3.52 -8.91 -13.18
CA GLU A 15 -2.26 -8.95 -13.88
C GLU A 15 -1.48 -7.65 -13.62
N LYS A 16 -0.16 -7.75 -13.73
CA LYS A 16 0.70 -6.57 -13.54
C LYS A 16 0.46 -5.51 -14.62
N SER A 17 -0.05 -5.90 -15.78
CA SER A 17 -0.47 -5.01 -16.87
C SER A 17 -1.72 -4.18 -16.54
N ASP A 18 -2.52 -4.60 -15.55
CA ASP A 18 -3.73 -3.89 -15.15
C ASP A 18 -3.42 -2.69 -14.24
N LEU A 19 -2.17 -2.61 -13.76
CA LEU A 19 -1.67 -1.52 -12.95
C LEU A 19 -1.41 -0.29 -13.83
N VAL A 20 -2.17 0.77 -13.59
CA VAL A 20 -1.97 2.08 -14.21
C VAL A 20 -1.33 3.04 -13.23
N ALA A 21 -0.39 3.84 -13.72
CA ALA A 21 0.25 4.86 -12.89
C ALA A 21 -0.80 5.83 -12.35
N THR A 22 -0.80 6.02 -11.04
CA THR A 22 -1.57 7.07 -10.40
C THR A 22 -0.93 8.37 -10.86
N GLY A 23 -1.60 9.15 -11.72
CA GLY A 23 -1.07 10.42 -12.26
C GLY A 23 -0.86 11.51 -11.20
N LEU A 24 -0.89 11.14 -9.92
CA LEU A 24 -0.78 11.97 -8.74
C LEU A 24 0.39 11.43 -7.90
N GLU A 25 1.60 11.96 -8.12
CA GLU A 25 2.68 11.79 -7.15
C GLU A 25 2.44 12.75 -5.99
N VAL A 26 1.75 12.26 -4.96
CA VAL A 26 1.50 13.03 -3.75
C VAL A 26 2.69 12.86 -2.81
N SER A 27 3.51 13.91 -2.66
CA SER A 27 4.69 13.88 -1.79
C SER A 27 4.36 13.54 -0.33
N GLU A 28 3.13 13.87 0.11
CA GLU A 28 2.63 13.58 1.45
C GLU A 28 2.16 12.13 1.64
N ALA A 29 1.98 11.38 0.55
CA ALA A 29 1.49 10.00 0.57
C ALA A 29 2.31 9.08 -0.36
N PRO A 30 3.63 8.93 -0.13
CA PRO A 30 4.52 8.14 -0.99
C PRO A 30 4.21 6.63 -0.96
N TYR A 31 3.34 6.17 -0.08
CA TYR A 31 2.82 4.80 -0.07
C TYR A 31 1.70 4.55 -1.08
N LEU A 32 1.15 5.59 -1.73
CA LEU A 32 0.16 5.40 -2.79
C LEU A 32 0.85 4.95 -4.08
N GLY A 33 0.56 3.70 -4.44
CA GLY A 33 1.10 2.94 -5.56
C GLY A 33 0.47 3.27 -6.90
N GLU A 34 0.66 2.37 -7.86
CA GLU A 34 -0.22 2.29 -9.04
C GLU A 34 -1.66 1.93 -8.61
N MET A 35 -2.61 2.08 -9.52
CA MET A 35 -4.00 1.73 -9.28
C MET A 35 -4.50 0.77 -10.36
N ILE A 36 -5.55 0.04 -10.07
CA ILE A 36 -6.29 -0.77 -11.03
C ILE A 36 -7.63 -0.07 -11.23
N MET A 37 -7.99 0.15 -12.49
CA MET A 37 -9.31 0.62 -12.87
C MET A 37 -10.11 -0.56 -13.39
N ASP A 38 -11.24 -0.84 -12.76
CA ASP A 38 -12.19 -1.82 -13.27
C ASP A 38 -13.63 -1.26 -13.25
N GLU A 39 -14.58 -2.08 -13.69
CA GLU A 39 -15.99 -1.69 -13.79
C GLU A 39 -16.63 -1.42 -12.41
N GLN A 40 -16.04 -1.93 -11.33
CA GLN A 40 -16.54 -1.79 -9.96
C GLN A 40 -15.93 -0.58 -9.27
N GLY A 41 -14.80 -0.08 -9.77
CA GLY A 41 -14.23 1.20 -9.41
C GLY A 41 -12.72 1.22 -9.49
N MET A 42 -12.12 1.96 -8.55
CA MET A 42 -10.68 2.14 -8.46
C MET A 42 -10.14 1.34 -7.28
N ILE A 43 -9.12 0.53 -7.54
CA ILE A 43 -8.36 -0.18 -6.51
C ILE A 43 -6.97 0.42 -6.44
N GLN A 44 -6.68 1.11 -5.34
CA GLN A 44 -5.38 1.72 -5.11
C GLN A 44 -4.41 0.70 -4.49
N ARG A 45 -3.26 0.46 -5.13
CA ARG A 45 -2.19 -0.35 -4.53
C ARG A 45 -1.49 0.47 -3.44
N LEU A 46 -1.21 -0.14 -2.30
CA LEU A 46 -0.37 0.44 -1.25
C LEU A 46 1.03 -0.17 -1.32
N ARG A 47 2.06 0.70 -1.29
CA ARG A 47 3.47 0.34 -1.19
C ARG A 47 3.89 0.38 0.27
N LEU A 48 3.99 -0.79 0.90
CA LEU A 48 4.29 -0.91 2.33
C LEU A 48 5.67 -0.36 2.69
N GLU A 49 6.61 -0.44 1.74
CA GLU A 49 7.96 0.09 1.88
C GLU A 49 8.02 1.59 2.11
N TYR A 50 7.00 2.34 1.67
CA TYR A 50 6.88 3.79 1.87
C TYR A 50 5.81 4.17 2.90
N LEU A 51 5.17 3.19 3.53
CA LEU A 51 4.09 3.43 4.49
C LEU A 51 4.62 3.87 5.85
N LEU A 52 5.75 3.29 6.26
CA LEU A 52 6.46 3.66 7.47
C LEU A 52 7.77 4.32 7.07
N SER A 53 8.02 5.51 7.61
CA SER A 53 9.35 6.11 7.56
C SER A 53 10.36 5.19 8.27
N ASP A 54 11.63 5.27 7.89
CA ASP A 54 12.71 4.48 8.50
C ASP A 54 12.73 4.60 10.04
N ALA A 55 12.43 5.79 10.55
CA ALA A 55 12.31 6.06 11.99
C ALA A 55 11.15 5.29 12.65
N GLN A 56 10.02 5.13 11.97
CA GLN A 56 8.87 4.37 12.45
C GLN A 56 9.10 2.86 12.35
N GLN A 57 9.82 2.40 11.33
CA GLN A 57 10.23 0.99 11.20
C GLN A 57 11.14 0.58 12.36
N ALA A 58 12.12 1.43 12.72
CA ALA A 58 13.02 1.19 13.84
C ALA A 58 12.31 1.10 15.20
N TYR A 59 11.19 1.79 15.39
CA TYR A 59 10.42 1.78 16.64
C TYR A 59 9.41 0.63 16.73
N LEU A 60 8.92 0.12 15.59
CA LEU A 60 7.91 -0.96 15.55
C LEU A 60 8.48 -2.37 15.39
N LEU A 61 9.75 -2.49 15.01
CA LEU A 61 10.43 -3.78 15.00
C LEU A 61 10.91 -4.07 16.44
N PRO A 62 10.55 -5.22 17.04
CA PRO A 62 11.19 -5.62 18.29
C PRO A 62 12.69 -5.66 18.03
N ALA A 63 13.48 -5.00 18.89
CA ALA A 63 14.92 -5.22 18.95
C ALA A 63 15.09 -6.73 19.01
N SER A 64 15.70 -7.32 17.98
CA SER A 64 15.78 -8.77 17.83
C SER A 64 16.24 -9.36 19.15
N GLU A 65 15.31 -10.03 19.86
CA GLU A 65 15.67 -10.74 21.08
C GLU A 65 16.67 -11.81 20.66
N SER A 66 17.90 -11.64 21.14
CA SER A 66 19.06 -12.48 20.84
C SER A 66 19.09 -13.70 21.75
#